data_AF-A0A3N1TC97-F1
#
_entry.id   AF-A0A3N1TC97-F1
#
_cell.length_a   1.000
_cell.length_b   1.000
_cell.length_c   1.000
_cell.angle_alpha   90.00
_cell.angle_beta   90.00
_cell.angle_gamma   90.00
#
_symmetry.space_group_name_H-M   'P 1'
#
loop_
_entity.id
_entity.type
_entity.pdbx_description
1 polymer ?
#
loop_
_entity_poly.entity_id
_entity_poly.type
_entity_poly.pdbx_seq_one_letter_code
_entity_poly.pdbx_strand_id
1 'polypeptide(L)'
;MRRLIRFSYRNKDLPPFSCEFGRGRRRRVLDLPLIAWLTVIWVLLWSGLHWANVLTGAVVAVAVCLAFPLPQVDLGLRLHPWGMLRLGGFLLYDMYTSGVRVTRQIFGDRPHRAAVIAVPLRCRSDLMLTATAVAVSNVPGGSVVEVRRATATLFLHVLDADRPAELDAARRSVWRLEELTVRAFGTRDEITRVAVAPPTAPHTGEQPGDQGEDA
;
A
#
# COMPACT_ATOMS: atom_id res chain seq x y z
N MET A 1 -13.16 -45.83 5.67
CA MET A 1 -11.88 -45.13 5.97
C MET A 1 -11.24 -44.65 4.66
N ARG A 2 -11.47 -43.41 4.21
CA ARG A 2 -10.80 -42.88 2.99
C ARG A 2 -10.53 -41.37 3.11
N ARG A 3 -9.25 -41.05 2.92
CA ARG A 3 -8.47 -39.80 3.07
C ARG A 3 -9.24 -38.47 2.96
N LEU A 4 -9.19 -37.71 4.06
CA LEU A 4 -9.85 -36.41 4.30
C LEU A 4 -8.97 -35.17 4.02
N ILE A 5 -7.73 -35.35 3.56
CA ILE A 5 -6.77 -34.25 3.42
C ILE A 5 -6.16 -34.33 2.02
N ARG A 6 -6.45 -33.34 1.16
CA ARG A 6 -5.70 -33.11 -0.08
C ARG A 6 -4.79 -31.91 0.13
N PHE A 7 -3.50 -32.20 0.28
CA PHE A 7 -2.45 -31.18 0.32
C PHE A 7 -2.22 -30.60 -1.09
N SER A 8 -2.04 -29.29 -1.17
CA SER A 8 -1.75 -28.51 -2.39
C SER A 8 -0.54 -29.03 -3.20
N TYR A 9 0.33 -29.85 -2.62
CA TYR A 9 1.47 -30.48 -3.31
C TYR A 9 1.08 -31.28 -4.58
N ARG A 10 -0.19 -31.64 -4.76
CA ARG A 10 -0.64 -32.51 -5.86
C ARG A 10 -1.50 -31.83 -6.95
N ASN A 11 -1.75 -30.52 -6.89
CA ASN A 11 -2.54 -29.82 -7.92
C ASN A 11 -1.88 -28.51 -8.34
N LYS A 12 -1.63 -28.35 -9.66
CA LYS A 12 -0.97 -27.16 -10.24
C LYS A 12 -1.89 -25.94 -10.38
N ASP A 13 -3.20 -26.13 -10.20
CA ASP A 13 -4.21 -25.07 -10.32
C ASP A 13 -4.49 -24.32 -9.00
N LEU A 14 -3.74 -24.63 -7.93
CA LEU A 14 -3.84 -23.98 -6.63
C LEU A 14 -2.57 -23.17 -6.35
N PRO A 15 -2.67 -21.96 -5.77
CA PRO A 15 -1.51 -21.20 -5.37
C PRO A 15 -0.68 -21.96 -4.33
N PRO A 16 0.65 -21.73 -4.28
CA PRO A 16 1.53 -22.42 -3.35
C PRO A 16 1.09 -22.13 -1.90
N PHE A 17 0.99 -23.19 -1.09
CA PHE A 17 0.64 -23.16 0.36
C PHE A 17 -0.84 -22.87 0.70
N SER A 18 -1.79 -23.42 -0.06
CA SER A 18 -3.21 -23.45 0.32
C SER A 18 -3.64 -24.83 0.85
N CYS A 19 -4.47 -24.86 1.89
CA CYS A 19 -5.12 -26.09 2.37
C CYS A 19 -6.62 -26.06 2.01
N GLU A 20 -7.07 -27.03 1.20
CA GLU A 20 -8.48 -27.19 0.88
C GLU A 20 -9.21 -27.96 1.99
N PHE A 21 -10.31 -27.41 2.50
CA PHE A 21 -11.18 -28.11 3.47
C PHE A 21 -12.65 -27.97 3.05
N GLY A 22 -13.29 -29.06 2.60
CA GLY A 22 -14.73 -29.02 2.29
C GLY A 22 -15.30 -30.22 1.54
N ARG A 23 -16.51 -30.65 1.96
CA ARG A 23 -17.35 -31.70 1.38
C ARG A 23 -18.50 -31.02 0.61
N GLY A 24 -18.59 -31.21 -0.72
CA GLY A 24 -19.71 -30.71 -1.55
C GLY A 24 -19.57 -29.27 -2.11
N ARG A 25 -20.69 -28.69 -2.56
CA ARG A 25 -20.83 -27.49 -3.43
C ARG A 25 -20.29 -26.16 -2.85
N ARG A 26 -19.74 -26.15 -1.63
CA ARG A 26 -19.08 -24.98 -1.00
C ARG A 26 -17.60 -25.26 -0.82
N ARG A 27 -16.82 -25.10 -1.90
CA ARG A 27 -15.35 -25.12 -1.84
C ARG A 27 -14.87 -23.88 -1.08
N ARG A 28 -14.18 -24.07 0.03
CA ARG A 28 -13.53 -22.99 0.79
C ARG A 28 -12.02 -23.23 0.77
N VAL A 29 -11.30 -22.26 0.23
CA VAL A 29 -9.82 -22.27 0.22
C VAL A 29 -9.39 -21.52 1.47
N LEU A 30 -8.60 -22.18 2.33
CA LEU A 30 -8.00 -21.55 3.49
C LEU A 30 -6.57 -21.15 3.14
N ASP A 31 -6.32 -19.83 3.16
CA ASP A 31 -4.99 -19.27 2.96
C ASP A 31 -4.17 -19.48 4.24
N LEU A 32 -3.30 -20.49 4.23
CA LEU A 32 -2.39 -20.75 5.35
C LEU A 32 -1.56 -19.51 5.76
N PRO A 33 -1.09 -18.65 4.84
CA PRO A 33 -0.40 -17.42 5.21
C PRO A 33 -1.27 -16.46 6.03
N LEU A 34 -2.56 -16.34 5.69
CA LEU A 34 -3.51 -15.48 6.41
C LEU A 34 -3.76 -16.02 7.81
N ILE A 35 -3.97 -17.34 7.95
CA ILE A 35 -4.17 -17.98 9.26
C ILE A 35 -2.93 -17.85 10.13
N ALA A 36 -1.74 -18.09 9.55
CA ALA A 36 -0.48 -17.92 10.25
C ALA A 36 -0.32 -16.47 10.74
N TRP A 37 -0.62 -15.49 9.88
CA TRP A 37 -0.56 -14.08 10.22
C TRP A 37 -1.55 -13.69 11.33
N LEU A 38 -2.81 -14.13 11.25
CA LEU A 38 -3.79 -13.92 12.31
C LEU A 38 -3.35 -14.55 13.64
N THR A 39 -2.76 -15.75 13.58
CA THR A 39 -2.24 -16.43 14.78
C THR A 39 -1.07 -15.64 15.38
N VAL A 40 -0.18 -15.08 14.56
CA VAL A 40 0.91 -14.20 15.02
C VAL A 40 0.35 -12.96 15.71
N ILE A 41 -0.61 -12.26 15.07
CA ILE A 41 -1.27 -11.10 15.68
C ILE A 41 -1.91 -11.47 17.03
N TRP A 42 -2.60 -12.61 17.09
CA TRP A 42 -3.19 -13.11 18.33
C TRP A 42 -2.16 -13.31 19.44
N VAL A 43 -1.04 -13.95 19.12
CA VAL A 43 0.03 -14.21 20.11
C VAL A 43 0.68 -12.91 20.57
N LEU A 44 0.93 -11.96 19.66
CA LEU A 44 1.46 -10.63 20.00
C LEU A 44 0.51 -9.87 20.92
N LEU A 45 -0.81 -10.02 20.70
CA LEU A 45 -1.82 -9.35 21.49
C LEU A 45 -1.74 -9.77 22.96
N TRP A 46 -1.65 -11.08 23.24
CA TRP A 46 -1.62 -11.61 24.60
C TRP A 46 -0.20 -11.76 25.20
N SER A 47 0.87 -11.45 24.46
CA SER A 47 2.27 -11.47 24.91
C SER A 47 2.73 -12.77 25.61
N GLY A 48 2.00 -13.88 25.41
CA GLY A 48 2.25 -15.16 26.04
C GLY A 48 2.65 -16.21 25.01
N LEU A 49 3.96 -16.40 24.81
CA LEU A 49 4.51 -17.43 23.92
C LEU A 49 4.48 -18.81 24.61
N HIS A 50 3.31 -19.42 24.65
CA HIS A 50 3.15 -20.82 25.07
C HIS A 50 2.25 -21.57 24.10
N TRP A 51 2.45 -22.89 23.99
CA TRP A 51 1.77 -23.74 23.01
C TRP A 51 0.24 -23.64 23.06
N ALA A 52 -0.35 -23.48 24.25
CA ALA A 52 -1.79 -23.33 24.38
C ALA A 52 -2.31 -22.04 23.72
N ASN A 53 -1.59 -20.92 23.84
CA ASN A 53 -1.96 -19.64 23.22
C ASN A 53 -1.84 -19.66 21.70
N VAL A 54 -0.81 -20.34 21.18
CA VAL A 54 -0.67 -20.54 19.73
C VAL A 54 -1.81 -21.40 19.20
N LEU A 55 -2.20 -22.44 19.92
CA LEU A 55 -3.30 -23.32 19.53
C LEU A 55 -4.65 -22.61 19.57
N THR A 56 -4.95 -21.86 20.62
CA THR A 56 -6.18 -21.04 20.69
C THR A 56 -6.17 -19.97 19.61
N GLY A 57 -5.05 -19.30 19.36
CA GLY A 57 -4.90 -18.36 18.26
C GLY A 57 -5.18 -18.98 16.90
N ALA A 58 -4.66 -20.18 16.63
CA ALA A 58 -4.93 -20.92 15.39
C ALA A 58 -6.41 -21.29 15.25
N VAL A 59 -7.05 -21.76 16.33
CA VAL A 59 -8.49 -22.10 16.33
C VAL A 59 -9.33 -20.84 16.07
N VAL A 60 -9.01 -19.73 16.72
CA VAL A 60 -9.69 -18.45 16.51
C VAL A 60 -9.46 -17.94 15.08
N ALA A 61 -8.24 -18.01 14.57
CA ALA A 61 -7.92 -17.60 13.20
C ALA A 61 -8.72 -18.39 12.16
N VAL A 62 -8.83 -19.72 12.34
CA VAL A 62 -9.67 -20.57 11.49
C VAL A 62 -11.14 -20.19 11.64
N ALA A 63 -11.64 -19.99 12.86
CA ALA A 63 -13.03 -19.58 13.09
C ALA A 63 -13.36 -18.25 12.41
N VAL A 64 -12.45 -17.27 12.48
CA VAL A 64 -12.58 -15.96 11.82
C VAL A 64 -12.58 -16.13 10.30
N CYS A 65 -11.65 -16.90 9.72
CA CYS A 65 -11.63 -17.18 8.28
C CYS A 65 -12.89 -17.91 7.79
N LEU A 66 -13.52 -18.70 8.65
CA LEU A 66 -14.79 -19.37 8.36
C LEU A 66 -15.99 -18.42 8.48
N ALA A 67 -15.99 -17.51 9.46
CA ALA A 67 -17.04 -16.52 9.64
C ALA A 67 -17.00 -15.43 8.56
N PHE A 68 -15.81 -14.98 8.19
CA PHE A 68 -15.54 -13.95 7.20
C PHE A 68 -14.71 -14.53 6.05
N PRO A 69 -15.34 -15.17 5.05
CA PRO A 69 -14.64 -15.63 3.86
C PRO A 69 -14.24 -14.41 3.03
N LEU A 70 -13.01 -13.93 3.19
CA LEU A 70 -12.48 -12.90 2.31
C LEU A 70 -12.39 -13.45 0.87
N PRO A 71 -12.76 -12.65 -0.15
CA PRO A 71 -12.46 -12.97 -1.53
C PRO A 71 -10.97 -13.25 -1.68
N GLN A 72 -10.63 -14.24 -2.50
CA GLN A 72 -9.23 -14.60 -2.77
C GLN A 72 -8.53 -13.38 -3.37
N VAL A 73 -7.67 -12.75 -2.58
CA VAL A 73 -6.79 -11.70 -3.08
C VAL A 73 -5.56 -12.43 -3.60
N ASP A 74 -5.42 -12.50 -4.92
CA ASP A 74 -4.17 -12.96 -5.51
C ASP A 74 -3.17 -11.80 -5.38
N LEU A 75 -2.51 -11.69 -4.22
CA LEU A 75 -1.65 -10.55 -3.92
C LEU A 75 -0.47 -10.42 -4.90
N GLY A 76 -0.16 -11.45 -5.73
CA GLY A 76 0.98 -11.43 -6.65
C GLY A 76 2.30 -11.04 -5.97
N LEU A 77 2.36 -11.17 -4.63
CA LEU A 77 3.30 -10.45 -3.79
C LEU A 77 4.63 -11.16 -3.83
N ARG A 78 5.67 -10.45 -4.26
CA ARG A 78 7.04 -10.93 -4.12
C ARG A 78 7.72 -10.12 -3.05
N LEU A 79 7.77 -10.70 -1.84
CA LEU A 79 8.47 -10.10 -0.71
C LEU A 79 9.96 -10.10 -1.01
N HIS A 80 10.54 -8.92 -1.18
CA HIS A 80 11.98 -8.72 -1.27
C HIS A 80 12.47 -8.10 0.05
N PRO A 81 13.08 -8.88 0.96
CA PRO A 81 13.48 -8.40 2.28
C PRO A 81 14.35 -7.14 2.23
N TRP A 82 15.26 -7.08 1.25
CA TRP A 82 16.11 -5.91 1.02
C TRP A 82 15.33 -4.67 0.56
N GLY A 83 14.34 -4.86 -0.31
CA GLY A 83 13.45 -3.78 -0.75
C GLY A 83 12.60 -3.26 0.41
N MET A 84 12.05 -4.16 1.24
CA MET A 84 11.31 -3.78 2.45
C MET A 84 12.17 -2.98 3.43
N LEU A 85 13.41 -3.41 3.67
CA LEU A 85 14.33 -2.69 4.57
C LEU A 85 14.65 -1.30 4.03
N ARG A 86 14.88 -1.16 2.72
CA ARG A 86 15.15 0.12 2.08
C ARG A 86 13.93 1.04 2.09
N LEU A 87 12.74 0.51 1.82
CA LEU A 87 11.47 1.23 1.93
C LEU A 87 11.25 1.72 3.36
N GLY A 88 11.38 0.83 4.34
CA GLY A 88 11.22 1.17 5.76
C GLY A 88 12.22 2.23 6.22
N GLY A 89 13.51 2.06 5.89
CA GLY A 89 14.54 3.03 6.24
C GLY A 89 14.32 4.41 5.60
N PHE A 90 13.97 4.44 4.31
CA PHE A 90 13.63 5.69 3.64
C PHE A 90 12.37 6.34 4.23
N LEU A 91 11.32 5.55 4.47
CA LEU A 91 10.06 6.04 5.03
C LEU A 91 10.26 6.62 6.43
N LEU A 92 11.03 5.96 7.30
CA LEU A 92 11.36 6.47 8.64
C LEU A 92 12.17 7.76 8.57
N TYR A 93 13.15 7.83 7.67
CA TYR A 93 13.94 9.04 7.45
C TYR A 93 13.09 10.20 6.92
N ASP A 94 12.25 9.95 5.91
CA ASP A 94 11.39 10.97 5.30
C ASP A 94 10.31 11.44 6.26
N MET A 95 9.73 10.52 7.04
CA MET A 95 8.79 10.81 8.12
C MET A 95 9.43 11.69 9.21
N TYR A 96 10.64 11.35 9.66
CA TYR A 96 11.34 12.12 10.68
C TYR A 96 11.75 13.51 10.18
N THR A 97 12.35 13.60 9.00
CA THR A 97 12.78 14.88 8.43
C THR A 97 11.62 15.81 8.08
N SER A 98 10.52 15.26 7.56
CA SER A 98 9.28 16.00 7.33
C SER A 98 8.65 16.45 8.63
N GLY A 99 8.62 15.59 9.65
CA GLY A 99 8.14 15.95 10.99
C GLY A 99 8.91 17.12 11.59
N VAL A 100 10.26 17.09 11.51
CA VAL A 100 11.10 18.22 11.94
C VAL A 100 10.81 19.48 11.13
N ARG A 101 10.58 19.37 9.82
CA ARG A 101 10.22 20.52 8.96
C ARG A 101 8.91 21.15 9.41
N VAL A 102 7.87 20.35 9.61
CA VAL A 102 6.56 20.81 10.08
C VAL A 102 6.68 21.43 11.48
N THR A 103 7.42 20.82 12.40
CA THR A 103 7.66 21.40 13.72
C THR A 103 8.32 22.78 13.61
N ARG A 104 9.36 22.93 12.77
CA ARG A 104 10.00 24.24 12.54
C ARG A 104 9.05 25.26 11.90
N GLN A 105 8.14 24.79 11.06
CA GLN A 105 7.15 25.60 10.38
C GLN A 105 6.12 26.18 11.37
N ILE A 106 5.71 25.42 12.39
CA ILE A 106 4.84 25.89 13.47
C ILE A 106 5.48 27.05 14.27
N PHE A 107 6.80 27.06 14.42
CA PHE A 107 7.52 28.15 15.11
C PHE A 107 7.77 29.38 14.22
N GLY A 108 7.45 29.32 12.93
CA GLY A 108 7.63 30.44 12.01
C GLY A 108 6.31 31.17 11.74
N ASP A 109 6.31 32.50 11.86
CA ASP A 109 5.12 33.34 11.59
C ASP A 109 4.84 33.56 10.08
N ARG A 110 5.16 32.60 9.21
CA ARG A 110 4.94 32.75 7.76
C ARG A 110 3.58 32.19 7.36
N PRO A 111 2.79 32.90 6.54
CA PRO A 111 1.57 32.35 5.97
C PRO A 111 1.94 31.26 4.96
N HIS A 112 1.31 30.09 5.05
CA HIS A 112 1.55 28.95 4.15
C HIS A 112 0.36 28.75 3.24
N ARG A 113 0.62 28.64 1.95
CA ARG A 113 -0.42 28.30 0.98
C ARG A 113 -0.40 26.80 0.77
N ALA A 114 -1.52 26.15 1.05
CA ALA A 114 -1.69 24.75 0.69
C ALA A 114 -2.14 24.62 -0.76
N ALA A 115 -1.74 23.54 -1.43
CA ALA A 115 -2.19 23.24 -2.79
C ALA A 115 -2.46 21.74 -2.97
N VAL A 116 -3.37 21.43 -3.90
CA VAL A 116 -3.63 20.05 -4.32
C VAL A 116 -2.90 19.78 -5.63
N ILE A 117 -2.08 18.73 -5.66
CA ILE A 117 -1.36 18.29 -6.85
C ILE A 117 -1.82 16.90 -7.28
N ALA A 118 -1.98 16.72 -8.60
CA ALA A 118 -2.16 15.42 -9.21
C ALA A 118 -0.79 14.81 -9.54
N VAL A 119 -0.55 13.58 -9.06
CA VAL A 119 0.67 12.82 -9.30
C VAL A 119 0.31 11.50 -9.98
N PRO A 120 0.57 11.35 -11.28
CA PRO A 120 0.37 10.07 -11.96
C PRO A 120 1.45 9.08 -11.51
N LEU A 121 1.00 7.89 -11.13
CA LEU A 121 1.83 6.73 -10.82
C LEU A 121 2.07 5.89 -12.09
N ARG A 122 3.17 5.14 -12.07
CA ARG A 122 3.57 4.16 -13.10
C ARG A 122 2.94 2.80 -12.84
N CYS A 123 2.61 2.52 -11.58
CA CYS A 123 2.01 1.26 -11.14
C CYS A 123 0.51 1.25 -11.37
N ARG A 124 0.00 0.17 -11.96
CA ARG A 124 -1.45 -0.04 -12.20
C ARG A 124 -2.06 -1.18 -11.41
N SER A 125 -1.24 -1.90 -10.64
CA SER A 125 -1.76 -2.91 -9.72
C SER A 125 -2.42 -2.25 -8.53
N ASP A 126 -3.62 -2.71 -8.18
CA ASP A 126 -4.38 -2.21 -7.03
C ASP A 126 -3.59 -2.34 -5.73
N LEU A 127 -2.77 -3.39 -5.60
CA LEU A 127 -1.95 -3.60 -4.41
C LEU A 127 -0.82 -2.58 -4.32
N MET A 128 -0.07 -2.40 -5.42
CA MET A 128 1.04 -1.43 -5.45
C MET A 128 0.53 -0.01 -5.25
N LEU A 129 -0.55 0.35 -5.94
CA LEU A 129 -1.17 1.66 -5.82
C LEU A 129 -1.66 1.92 -4.39
N THR A 130 -2.29 0.92 -3.75
CA THR A 130 -2.71 1.04 -2.34
C THR A 130 -1.50 1.13 -1.40
N ALA A 131 -0.48 0.29 -1.59
CA ALA A 131 0.72 0.29 -0.76
C ALA A 131 1.51 1.61 -0.89
N THR A 132 1.62 2.16 -2.09
CA THR A 132 2.23 3.47 -2.33
C THR A 132 1.40 4.58 -1.71
N ALA A 133 0.07 4.55 -1.83
CA ALA A 133 -0.81 5.53 -1.17
C ALA A 133 -0.63 5.52 0.35
N VAL A 134 -0.60 4.33 0.98
CA VAL A 134 -0.36 4.18 2.42
C VAL A 134 1.02 4.70 2.82
N ALA A 135 2.06 4.39 2.04
CA ALA A 135 3.42 4.87 2.31
C ALA A 135 3.50 6.41 2.22
N VAL A 136 2.88 7.00 1.20
CA VAL A 136 2.80 8.46 1.02
C VAL A 136 2.04 9.13 2.17
N SER A 137 0.91 8.55 2.60
CA SER A 137 0.12 9.09 3.72
C SER A 137 0.86 9.10 5.06
N ASN A 138 1.92 8.30 5.19
CA ASN A 138 2.73 8.25 6.41
C ASN A 138 3.81 9.36 6.46
N VAL A 139 3.99 10.12 5.38
CA VAL A 139 4.94 11.25 5.34
C VAL A 139 4.20 12.55 5.66
N PRO A 140 4.50 13.24 6.78
CA PRO A 140 3.72 14.38 7.27
C PRO A 140 3.92 15.69 6.49
N GLY A 141 4.30 15.65 5.21
CA GLY A 141 4.46 16.82 4.33
C GLY A 141 3.32 17.02 3.33
N GLY A 142 2.49 16.00 3.12
CA GLY A 142 1.29 16.11 2.30
C GLY A 142 0.32 14.96 2.55
N SER A 143 -0.96 15.28 2.69
CA SER A 143 -2.01 14.29 2.93
C SER A 143 -2.58 13.80 1.59
N VAL A 144 -2.80 12.49 1.45
CA VAL A 144 -3.49 11.94 0.29
C VAL A 144 -4.98 12.25 0.41
N VAL A 145 -5.52 13.00 -0.54
CA VAL A 145 -6.94 13.38 -0.58
C VAL A 145 -7.76 12.32 -1.30
N GLU A 146 -7.31 11.93 -2.49
CA GLU A 146 -8.03 10.99 -3.35
C GLU A 146 -7.04 10.11 -4.11
N VAL A 147 -7.44 8.86 -4.33
CA VAL A 147 -6.70 7.92 -5.17
C VAL A 147 -7.60 7.46 -6.31
N ARG A 148 -7.25 7.84 -7.54
CA ARG A 148 -7.98 7.44 -8.74
C ARG A 148 -7.34 6.20 -9.34
N ARG A 149 -7.94 5.03 -9.09
CA ARG A 149 -7.45 3.72 -9.56
C ARG A 149 -7.44 3.61 -11.09
N ALA A 150 -8.48 4.11 -11.77
CA ALA A 150 -8.63 4.01 -13.22
C ALA A 150 -7.48 4.66 -14.02
N THR A 151 -6.95 5.78 -13.51
CA THR A 151 -5.85 6.51 -14.13
C THR A 151 -4.53 6.35 -13.38
N ALA A 152 -4.50 5.57 -12.29
CA ALA A 152 -3.39 5.45 -11.35
C ALA A 152 -2.87 6.83 -10.90
N THR A 153 -3.75 7.74 -10.50
CA THR A 153 -3.39 9.12 -10.10
C THR A 153 -3.66 9.34 -8.62
N LEU A 154 -2.64 9.82 -7.90
CA LEU A 154 -2.77 10.28 -6.52
C LEU A 154 -3.00 11.79 -6.49
N PHE A 155 -4.01 12.22 -5.76
CA PHE A 155 -4.24 13.63 -5.44
C PHE A 155 -3.70 13.89 -4.04
N LEU A 156 -2.65 14.70 -3.95
CA LEU A 156 -2.00 15.04 -2.69
C LEU A 156 -2.27 16.49 -2.34
N HIS A 157 -2.63 16.73 -1.09
CA HIS A 157 -2.66 18.04 -0.47
C HIS A 157 -1.30 18.33 0.15
N VAL A 158 -0.56 19.29 -0.40
CA VAL A 158 0.74 19.73 0.10
C VAL A 158 0.53 20.94 1.01
N LEU A 159 1.14 20.91 2.19
CA LEU A 159 0.98 21.95 3.21
C LEU A 159 1.68 23.27 2.84
N ASP A 160 2.77 23.18 2.08
CA ASP A 160 3.62 24.30 1.68
C ASP A 160 3.79 24.32 0.15
N ALA A 161 3.02 25.18 -0.52
CA ALA A 161 2.97 25.32 -1.97
C ALA A 161 3.42 26.71 -2.45
N ASP A 162 4.19 27.42 -1.62
CA ASP A 162 4.62 28.78 -1.91
C ASP A 162 5.59 28.84 -3.10
N ARG A 163 6.27 27.74 -3.41
CA ARG A 163 7.21 27.66 -4.54
C ARG A 163 6.95 26.48 -5.47
N PRO A 164 7.05 26.66 -6.81
CA PRO A 164 6.90 25.56 -7.76
C PRO A 164 7.92 24.44 -7.53
N ALA A 165 9.12 24.77 -7.03
CA ALA A 165 10.15 23.80 -6.70
C ALA A 165 9.75 22.83 -5.56
N GLU A 166 8.87 23.24 -4.63
CA GLU A 166 8.38 22.39 -3.54
C GLU A 166 7.34 21.40 -4.05
N LEU A 167 6.48 21.83 -4.97
CA LEU A 167 5.52 20.95 -5.67
C LEU A 167 6.27 19.87 -6.47
N ASP A 168 7.36 20.23 -7.15
CA ASP A 168 8.20 19.27 -7.87
C ASP A 168 9.01 18.36 -6.93
N ALA A 169 9.40 18.85 -5.76
CA ALA A 169 10.01 18.00 -4.73
C ALA A 169 9.01 16.98 -4.18
N ALA A 170 7.75 17.38 -3.94
CA ALA A 170 6.68 16.50 -3.50
C ALA A 170 6.40 15.40 -4.55
N ARG A 171 6.28 15.77 -5.84
CA ARG A 171 6.14 14.81 -6.95
C ARG A 171 7.28 13.79 -6.98
N ARG A 172 8.52 14.27 -6.87
CA ARG A 172 9.71 13.39 -6.84
C ARG A 172 9.73 12.47 -5.63
N SER A 173 9.29 12.92 -4.46
CA SER A 173 9.21 12.06 -3.28
C SER A 173 8.19 10.94 -3.48
N VAL A 174 7.00 11.26 -4.01
CA VAL A 174 5.97 10.26 -4.32
C VAL A 174 6.49 9.22 -5.30
N TRP A 175 7.14 9.62 -6.39
CA TRP A 175 7.72 8.68 -7.35
C TRP A 175 8.85 7.83 -6.76
N ARG A 176 9.59 8.37 -5.79
CA ARG A 176 10.62 7.60 -5.08
C ARG A 176 10.01 6.57 -4.15
N LEU A 177 8.95 6.93 -3.43
CA LEU A 177 8.18 6.00 -2.61
C LEU A 177 7.56 4.90 -3.47
N GLU A 178 6.98 5.26 -4.62
CA GLU A 178 6.48 4.29 -5.60
C GLU A 178 7.57 3.28 -6.00
N GLU A 179 8.76 3.75 -6.39
CA GLU A 179 9.88 2.87 -6.77
C GLU A 179 10.29 1.93 -5.62
N LEU A 180 10.35 2.45 -4.39
CA LEU A 180 10.72 1.66 -3.22
C LEU A 180 9.64 0.63 -2.87
N THR A 181 8.36 1.01 -2.94
CA THR A 181 7.22 0.10 -2.72
C THR A 181 7.25 -1.04 -3.72
N VAL A 182 7.47 -0.74 -5.01
CA VAL A 182 7.50 -1.75 -6.06
C VAL A 182 8.73 -2.63 -5.97
N ARG A 183 9.88 -2.08 -5.56
CA ARG A 183 11.06 -2.91 -5.27
C ARG A 183 10.88 -3.80 -4.05
N ALA A 184 10.04 -3.42 -3.08
CA ALA A 184 9.75 -4.21 -1.89
C ALA A 184 8.76 -5.35 -2.14
N PHE A 185 7.71 -5.08 -2.93
CA PHE A 185 6.53 -5.95 -3.03
C PHE A 185 6.15 -6.38 -4.45
N GLY A 186 6.66 -5.67 -5.46
CA GLY A 186 6.24 -5.81 -6.84
C GLY A 186 6.79 -7.02 -7.57
N THR A 187 6.08 -7.40 -8.63
CA THR A 187 6.50 -8.39 -9.63
C THR A 187 7.59 -7.82 -10.55
N ARG A 188 8.31 -8.70 -11.27
CA ARG A 188 9.37 -8.25 -12.21
C ARG A 188 8.86 -7.25 -13.25
N ASP A 189 7.64 -7.46 -13.75
CA ASP A 189 7.01 -6.58 -14.74
C ASP A 189 6.70 -5.20 -14.17
N GLU A 190 6.33 -5.11 -12.89
CA GLU A 190 6.11 -3.83 -12.21
C GLU A 190 7.42 -3.08 -11.97
N ILE A 191 8.48 -3.80 -11.59
CA ILE A 191 9.82 -3.21 -11.43
C ILE A 191 10.30 -2.60 -12.75
N THR A 192 10.09 -3.29 -13.88
CA THR A 192 10.43 -2.75 -15.21
C THR A 192 9.60 -1.52 -15.55
N ARG A 193 8.30 -1.50 -15.21
CA ARG A 193 7.43 -0.34 -15.45
C ARG A 193 7.87 0.89 -14.67
N VAL A 194 8.27 0.73 -13.41
CA VAL A 194 8.67 1.88 -12.57
C VAL A 194 10.07 2.41 -12.94
N ALA A 195 10.90 1.59 -13.58
CA ALA A 195 12.19 2.00 -14.12
C ALA A 195 12.10 2.95 -15.32
N VAL A 196 10.92 3.07 -15.95
CA VAL A 196 10.66 4.05 -17.02
C VAL A 196 10.47 5.46 -16.43
N ALA A 197 10.76 6.48 -17.23
CA ALA A 197 10.56 7.88 -16.85
C ALA A 197 9.12 8.16 -16.36
N PRO A 198 8.94 9.05 -15.36
CA PRO A 198 7.63 9.38 -14.82
C PRO A 198 6.63 9.81 -15.92
N PRO A 199 5.35 9.43 -15.80
CA PRO A 199 4.32 9.96 -16.65
C PRO A 199 4.24 11.48 -16.45
N THR A 200 4.10 12.22 -17.55
CA THR A 200 3.86 13.67 -17.47
C THR A 200 2.54 13.89 -16.73
N ALA A 201 2.56 14.76 -15.72
CA ALA A 201 1.34 15.14 -15.00
C ALA A 201 0.30 15.62 -16.02
N PRO A 202 -0.98 15.22 -15.92
CA PRO A 202 -2.02 15.85 -16.73
C PRO A 202 -1.95 17.35 -16.46
N HIS A 203 -1.83 18.15 -17.52
CA HIS A 203 -1.91 19.59 -17.40
C HIS A 203 -3.33 19.92 -16.89
N THR A 204 -3.47 20.22 -15.60
CA THR A 204 -4.66 20.93 -15.13
C THR A 204 -4.55 22.35 -15.63
N GLY A 205 -4.91 22.54 -16.89
CA GLY A 205 -4.84 23.80 -17.62
C GLY A 205 -6.12 23.99 -18.42
N GLU A 206 -7.24 24.03 -17.71
CA GLU A 206 -8.40 24.81 -18.14
C GLU A 206 -8.64 25.83 -17.03
N GLN A 207 -8.05 27.02 -17.18
CA GLN A 207 -8.63 28.21 -16.59
C GLN A 207 -10.05 28.33 -17.17
N PRO A 208 -11.11 28.45 -16.35
CA PRO A 208 -12.40 28.92 -16.87
C PRO A 208 -12.10 30.24 -17.56
N GLY A 209 -12.41 30.28 -18.86
CA GLY A 209 -12.11 31.41 -19.71
C GLY A 209 -12.53 32.72 -19.05
N ASP A 210 -11.63 33.69 -19.18
CA ASP A 210 -11.93 35.10 -19.34
C ASP A 210 -13.12 35.25 -20.32
N GLN A 211 -14.34 35.16 -19.81
CA GLN A 211 -15.53 35.64 -20.50
C GLN A 211 -15.72 37.06 -20.01
N GLY A 212 -15.39 37.99 -20.91
CA GLY A 212 -15.38 39.42 -20.67
C GLY A 212 -16.68 39.91 -20.04
N GLU A 213 -16.52 40.71 -19.01
CA GLU A 213 -17.56 41.55 -18.46
C GLU A 213 -17.42 42.94 -19.11
N ASP A 214 -17.80 43.00 -20.39
CA ASP A 214 -18.24 44.25 -21.02
C ASP A 214 -19.70 44.48 -20.59
N ALA A 215 -19.91 45.41 -19.66
CA ALA A 215 -21.20 46.08 -19.43
C ALA A 215 -20.98 47.46 -18.78
#